data_AF-A0A3C0QAE5-F1
#
_entry.id   AF-A0A3C0QAE5-F1
#
_cell.length_a   1.000
_cell.length_b   1.000
_cell.length_c   1.000
_cell.angle_alpha   90.00
_cell.angle_beta   90.00
_cell.angle_gamma   90.00
#
_symmetry.space_group_name_H-M   'P 1'
#
loop_
_entity.id
_entity.type
_entity.pdbx_description
1 polymer ?
#
loop_
_entity_poly.entity_id
_entity_poly.type
_entity_poly.pdbx_seq_one_letter_code
_entity_poly.pdbx_strand_id
1 'polypeptide(L)' 'TLKIVKTLRPAPGKTAAHVEFTRDGKYALLSVWDPDGAVIVYDGETLEEVKRLPMNKPSGKYNVYNKTRYSAGTSH' A
#
# COMPACT_ATOMS: atom_id res chain seq x y z
N THR A 1 7.63 11.28 20.89
CA THR A 1 7.90 11.55 19.46
C THR A 1 7.68 10.27 18.68
N LEU A 2 7.26 10.35 17.41
CA LEU A 2 7.18 9.17 16.55
C LEU A 2 8.59 8.78 16.06
N LYS A 3 8.81 7.48 15.89
CA LYS A 3 10.07 6.92 15.39
C LYS A 3 9.78 5.97 14.23
N ILE A 4 10.67 5.93 13.25
CA ILE A 4 10.63 4.92 12.19
C ILE A 4 11.05 3.59 12.80
N VAL A 5 10.17 2.60 12.75
CA VAL A 5 10.45 1.24 13.25
C VAL A 5 10.88 0.28 12.15
N LYS A 6 10.48 0.53 10.90
CA LYS A 6 10.80 -0.31 9.73
C LYS A 6 10.63 0.50 8.45
N THR A 7 11.47 0.22 7.46
CA THR A 7 11.35 0.74 6.09
C THR A 7 11.09 -0.41 5.14
N LEU A 8 9.94 -0.42 4.47
CA LEU A 8 9.57 -1.47 3.53
C LEU A 8 10.10 -1.15 2.12
N ARG A 9 10.85 -2.08 1.53
CA ARG A 9 11.35 -2.02 0.15
C ARG A 9 10.89 -3.28 -0.60
N PRO A 10 9.66 -3.29 -1.13
CA PRO A 10 8.99 -4.50 -1.64
C PRO A 10 9.65 -5.15 -2.85
N ALA A 11 10.44 -4.37 -3.59
CA ALA A 11 11.07 -4.76 -4.83
C ALA A 11 12.33 -3.90 -5.05
N PRO A 12 13.53 -4.46 -4.94
CA PRO A 12 14.77 -3.73 -5.17
C PRO A 12 14.81 -3.11 -6.57
N GLY A 13 15.22 -1.85 -6.66
CA GLY A 13 15.34 -1.13 -7.93
C GLY A 13 14.02 -0.68 -8.57
N LYS A 14 12.86 -0.99 -7.97
CA LYS A 14 11.54 -0.60 -8.49
C LYS A 14 10.88 0.47 -7.62
N THR A 15 10.00 1.25 -8.24
CA THR A 15 9.27 2.32 -7.56
C THR A 15 8.15 1.74 -6.69
N ALA A 16 8.24 1.92 -5.38
CA ALA A 16 7.11 1.74 -4.48
C ALA A 16 6.23 3.01 -4.54
N ALA A 17 4.97 2.84 -4.91
CA ALA A 17 4.04 3.95 -5.12
C ALA A 17 2.71 3.69 -4.39
N HIS A 18 2.14 4.76 -3.83
CA HIS A 18 0.78 4.83 -3.31
C HIS A 18 0.39 3.75 -2.28
N VAL A 19 0.16 4.15 -1.03
CA VAL A 19 -0.42 3.29 0.01
C VAL A 19 -1.91 3.58 0.16
N GLU A 20 -2.71 2.54 0.39
CA GLU A 20 -4.11 2.66 0.79
C GLU A 20 -4.40 1.63 1.89
N PHE A 21 -5.22 1.98 2.88
CA PHE A 21 -5.59 1.06 3.95
C PHE A 21 -6.97 0.43 3.71
N THR A 22 -7.21 -0.74 4.29
CA THR A 22 -8.57 -1.28 4.44
C THR A 22 -9.41 -0.40 5.37
N ARG A 23 -10.73 -0.59 5.36
CA ARG A 23 -11.67 0.19 6.19
C ARG A 23 -11.31 0.17 7.68
N ASP A 24 -10.89 -0.99 8.16
CA ASP A 24 -10.51 -1.25 9.54
C ASP A 24 -9.03 -0.93 9.84
N GLY A 25 -8.27 -0.49 8.83
CA GLY A 25 -6.84 -0.22 8.95
C GLY A 25 -5.95 -1.47 9.07
N LYS A 26 -6.54 -2.68 9.09
CA LYS A 26 -5.80 -3.93 9.34
C LYS A 26 -4.76 -4.24 8.28
N TYR A 27 -5.02 -3.87 7.02
CA TYR A 27 -4.11 -4.12 5.92
C TYR A 27 -3.74 -2.84 5.18
N ALA A 28 -2.48 -2.74 4.78
CA ALA A 28 -1.95 -1.70 3.92
C ALA A 28 -1.65 -2.27 2.52
N LEU A 29 -2.18 -1.63 1.49
CA LEU A 29 -1.97 -2.01 0.10
C LEU A 29 -1.00 -1.04 -0.57
N LEU A 30 0.10 -1.58 -1.08
CA LEU A 30 1.18 -0.83 -1.74
C LEU A 30 1.27 -1.23 -3.22
N SER A 31 1.47 -0.28 -4.14
CA SER A 31 1.85 -0.62 -5.51
C SER A 31 3.36 -0.67 -5.68
N VAL A 32 3.84 -1.64 -6.45
CA VAL A 32 5.12 -1.59 -7.13
C VAL A 32 4.84 -1.12 -8.55
N TRP A 33 5.17 0.13 -8.85
CA TRP A 33 4.86 0.78 -10.12
C TRP A 33 5.92 0.44 -11.17
N ASP A 34 5.76 -0.72 -11.79
CA ASP A 34 6.66 -1.28 -12.80
C ASP A 34 5.85 -2.14 -13.79
N PRO A 35 6.23 -2.27 -15.09
CA PRO A 35 5.57 -3.20 -16.01
C PRO A 35 5.43 -4.65 -15.52
N ASP A 36 6.37 -5.15 -14.71
CA ASP A 36 6.30 -6.45 -14.03
C ASP A 36 5.95 -6.30 -12.52
N GLY A 37 5.24 -5.23 -12.20
CA GLY A 37 4.90 -4.80 -10.86
C GLY A 37 3.86 -5.67 -10.15
N ALA A 38 3.40 -5.18 -9.00
CA ALA A 38 2.41 -5.85 -8.19
C ALA A 38 1.68 -4.90 -7.26
N VAL A 39 0.48 -5.28 -6.85
CA VAL A 39 -0.12 -4.76 -5.60
C VAL A 39 0.20 -5.75 -4.49
N ILE A 40 0.77 -5.25 -3.41
CA ILE A 40 1.16 -6.05 -2.25
C ILE A 40 0.27 -5.66 -1.07
N VAL A 41 -0.26 -6.66 -0.38
CA VAL A 41 -1.02 -6.51 0.86
C VAL A 41 -0.09 -6.82 2.02
N TYR A 42 0.10 -5.84 2.90
CA TYR A 42 0.82 -5.97 4.15
C TYR A 42 -0.14 -6.03 5.33
N ASP A 43 0.20 -6.82 6.34
CA ASP A 43 -0.39 -6.69 7.67
C ASP A 43 0.06 -5.36 8.30
N GLY A 44 -0.89 -4.58 8.80
CA GLY A 44 -0.64 -3.25 9.34
C GLY A 44 0.09 -3.24 10.68
N GLU A 45 0.07 -4.33 11.43
CA GLU A 45 0.71 -4.46 12.73
C GLU A 45 2.10 -5.10 12.61
N THR A 46 2.19 -6.24 11.91
CA THR A 46 3.44 -7.00 11.80
C THR A 46 4.35 -6.49 10.68
N LEU A 47 3.79 -5.76 9.72
CA LEU A 47 4.47 -5.28 8.51
C LEU A 47 5.03 -6.44 7.66
N GLU A 48 4.37 -7.59 7.72
CA GLU A 48 4.66 -8.77 6.91
C GLU A 48 3.76 -8.80 5.67
N GLU A 49 4.30 -9.36 4.58
CA GLU A 49 3.55 -9.53 3.34
C GLU A 49 2.55 -10.67 3.48
N VAL A 50 1.26 -10.36 3.29
CA VAL A 50 0.15 -11.33 3.37
C VAL A 50 -0.22 -11.84 2.00
N LYS A 51 -0.15 -10.98 0.97
CA LYS A 51 -0.52 -11.34 -0.39
C LYS A 51 0.18 -10.46 -1.42
N ARG A 52 0.48 -11.05 -2.58
CA ARG A 52 1.01 -10.36 -3.76
C ARG A 52 0.16 -10.64 -4.98
N LEU A 53 -0.23 -9.59 -5.67
CA LEU A 53 -1.04 -9.63 -6.88
C LEU A 53 -0.22 -9.03 -8.04
N PRO A 54 0.33 -9.86 -8.94
CA PRO A 54 1.05 -9.36 -10.11
C PRO A 54 0.15 -8.48 -10.98
N MET A 55 0.64 -7.30 -11.36
CA MET A 55 -0.09 -6.33 -12.17
C MET A 55 0.90 -5.49 -12.99
N ASN A 56 0.54 -5.13 -14.22
CA ASN A 56 1.36 -4.23 -15.03
C ASN A 56 1.14 -2.77 -14.62
N LYS A 57 2.20 -2.12 -14.12
CA LYS A 57 2.23 -0.70 -13.69
C LYS A 57 1.05 -0.27 -12.80
N PRO A 58 0.72 -0.98 -11.70
CA PRO A 58 -0.36 -0.57 -10.81
C PRO A 58 -0.05 0.78 -10.16
N SER A 59 -1.02 1.70 -10.14
CA SER A 59 -0.86 3.06 -9.62
C SER A 59 -1.71 3.27 -8.35
N GLY A 60 -2.82 4.01 -8.48
CA GLY A 60 -3.76 4.30 -7.41
C GLY A 60 -4.67 3.11 -7.10
N LYS A 61 -5.02 2.98 -5.82
CA LYS A 61 -6.10 2.11 -5.35
C LYS A 61 -6.83 2.83 -4.23
N TYR A 62 -8.15 2.73 -4.20
CA TYR A 62 -8.96 3.61 -3.38
C TYR A 62 -10.00 2.78 -2.64
N ASN A 63 -9.94 2.79 -1.31
CA ASN A 63 -10.94 2.11 -0.51
C ASN A 63 -12.21 2.96 -0.47
N VAL A 64 -13.33 2.38 -0.91
CA VAL A 64 -14.62 3.09 -1.02
C VAL A 64 -15.03 3.73 0.31
N TYR A 65 -14.94 2.99 1.41
CA TYR A 65 -15.32 3.52 2.72
C TYR A 65 -14.42 4.70 3.11
N ASN A 66 -13.10 4.53 2.93
CA ASN A 66 -12.16 5.54 3.38
C ASN A 66 -12.29 6.84 2.57
N LYS A 67 -12.39 6.76 1.24
CA LYS A 67 -12.51 7.95 0.38
C LYS A 67 -13.83 8.70 0.54
N THR A 68 -14.89 8.03 0.95
CA THR A 68 -16.21 8.67 1.10
C THR A 68 -16.45 9.25 2.49
N ARG A 69 -15.65 8.85 3.49
CA ARG A 69 -15.90 9.20 4.91
C ARG A 69 -14.74 9.87 5.62
N TYR A 70 -13.51 9.76 5.12
CA TYR A 70 -12.36 10.44 5.70
C TYR A 70 -11.85 11.54 4.76
N SER A 71 -11.77 12.76 5.28
CA SER A 71 -11.22 13.92 4.56
C SER A 71 -9.69 13.93 4.54
N ALA A 72 -9.02 13.22 5.46
CA ALA A 72 -7.56 13.13 5.55
C ALA A 72 -7.11 11.71 5.15
N GLY A 73 -6.23 11.61 4.15
CA GLY A 73 -5.76 10.32 3.60
C GLY A 73 -6.28 9.98 2.20
N THR A 74 -6.97 10.90 1.52
CA THR A 74 -7.28 10.74 0.10
C THR A 74 -6.06 11.09 -0.76
N SER A 75 -5.24 10.08 -1.07
CA SER A 75 -4.20 10.18 -2.11
C SER A 75 -4.76 10.85 -3.38
N HIS A 76 -4.12 11.93 -3.81
CA HIS A 76 -4.23 12.53 -5.16
C HIS A 76 -2.97 12.17 -5.95
#